data_AF-A0A4Q5RN11-F1
#
_entry.id   AF-A0A4Q5RN11-F1
#
_cell.length_a   1.000
_cell.length_b   1.000
_cell.length_c   1.000
_cell.angle_alpha   90.00
_cell.angle_beta   90.00
_cell.angle_gamma   90.00
#
_symmetry.space_group_name_H-M   'P 1'
#
loop_
_entity.id
_entity.type
_entity.pdbx_description
1 polymer ?
#
loop_
_entity_poly.entity_id
_entity_poly.type
_entity_poly.pdbx_seq_one_letter_code
_entity_poly.pdbx_strand_id
1 'polypeptide(L)' 'MSMTGLPFDDFRTLMQNLPGPDARALVAARERDAQLTKPAGSLGRLEEIAYWLAAWSGRAPSVTRPL' A
#
# COMPACT_ATOMS: atom_id res chain seq x y z
N MET A 1 22.54 -9.71 8.77
CA MET A 1 22.35 -10.67 9.87
C MET A 1 22.81 -9.99 11.13
N SER A 2 21.89 -9.70 12.05
CA SER A 2 22.23 -9.08 13.33
C SER A 2 22.85 -10.15 14.22
N MET A 3 24.16 -10.04 14.49
CA MET A 3 24.95 -10.99 15.28
C MET A 3 24.88 -10.67 16.79
N THR A 4 23.71 -10.29 17.27
CA THR A 4 23.46 -10.07 18.70
C THR A 4 22.67 -11.27 19.21
N GLY A 5 23.22 -12.00 20.19
CA GLY A 5 22.64 -13.23 20.73
C GLY A 5 21.35 -13.02 21.53
N LEU A 6 20.58 -11.95 21.27
CA LEU A 6 19.33 -11.65 21.96
C LEU A 6 18.14 -12.17 21.14
N PRO A 7 17.08 -12.68 21.80
CA PRO A 7 15.87 -13.13 21.11
C PRO A 7 15.23 -12.01 20.28
N PHE A 8 14.78 -12.34 19.06
CA PHE A 8 14.01 -11.50 18.14
C PHE A 8 14.73 -10.32 17.47
N ASP A 9 16.05 -10.25 17.51
CA ASP A 9 16.78 -9.12 16.91
C ASP A 9 16.60 -9.00 15.39
N ASP A 10 16.46 -10.12 14.69
CA ASP A 10 16.13 -10.11 13.26
C ASP A 10 14.75 -9.48 13.01
N PHE A 11 13.75 -9.78 13.85
CA PHE A 11 12.43 -9.14 13.75
C PHE A 11 12.49 -7.64 14.03
N ARG A 12 13.20 -7.23 15.08
CA ARG A 12 13.38 -5.79 15.39
C ARG A 12 14.08 -5.07 14.24
N THR A 13 15.09 -5.70 13.65
CA THR A 13 15.80 -5.17 12.49
C THR A 13 14.86 -5.02 11.28
N LEU A 14 14.02 -6.03 11.01
CA LEU A 14 13.02 -5.94 9.94
C LEU A 14 11.99 -4.83 10.17
N MET A 15 11.49 -4.67 11.40
CA MET A 15 10.55 -3.59 11.72
C MET A 15 11.15 -2.20 11.51
N GLN A 16 12.43 -2.02 11.87
CA GLN A 16 13.14 -0.75 11.65
C GLN A 16 13.34 -0.44 10.17
N ASN A 17 13.38 -1.47 9.32
CA ASN A 17 13.62 -1.37 7.88
C ASN A 17 12.36 -1.63 7.04
N LEU A 18 11.17 -1.50 7.64
CA LEU A 18 9.92 -1.62 6.88
C LEU A 18 9.90 -0.56 5.77
N PRO A 19 9.66 -0.95 4.51
CA PRO A 19 9.56 0.01 3.43
C PRO A 19 8.34 0.91 3.66
N GLY A 20 8.46 2.16 3.22
CA GLY A 20 7.30 3.02 3.08
C GLY A 20 6.38 2.58 1.94
N PRO A 21 5.20 3.20 1.81
CA PRO A 21 4.31 2.99 0.67
C PRO A 21 4.99 3.31 -0.66
N ASP A 22 4.64 2.57 -1.72
CA ASP A 22 5.05 2.88 -3.08
C ASP A 22 4.31 4.13 -3.59
N ALA A 23 5.05 5.24 -3.67
CA ALA A 23 4.54 6.51 -4.14
C ALA A 23 4.13 6.49 -5.62
N ARG A 24 4.79 5.68 -6.47
CA ARG A 24 4.44 5.55 -7.90
C ARG A 24 3.13 4.81 -8.05
N ALA A 25 2.93 3.73 -7.31
CA ALA A 25 1.66 3.00 -7.31
C ALA A 25 0.50 3.86 -6.80
N LEU A 26 0.74 4.67 -5.75
CA LEU A 26 -0.23 5.65 -5.25
C LEU A 26 -0.64 6.67 -6.32
N VAL A 27 0.34 7.26 -7.02
CA VAL A 27 0.09 8.24 -8.09
C VAL A 27 -0.68 7.60 -9.23
N ALA A 28 -0.25 6.43 -9.70
CA ALA A 28 -0.92 5.71 -10.78
C ALA A 28 -2.39 5.35 -10.44
N ALA A 29 -2.66 5.00 -9.18
CA ALA A 29 -4.02 4.73 -8.73
C ALA A 29 -4.90 5.99 -8.75
N ARG A 30 -4.38 7.15 -8.31
CA ARG A 30 -5.07 8.45 -8.35
C ARG A 30 -5.33 8.92 -9.78
N GLU A 31 -4.35 8.78 -10.66
CA GLU A 31 -4.48 9.13 -12.08
C GLU A 31 -5.57 8.30 -12.76
N ARG A 32 -5.62 7.00 -12.47
CA ARG A 32 -6.66 6.12 -13.00
C ARG A 32 -8.04 6.44 -12.43
N ASP A 33 -8.14 6.74 -11.13
CA ASP A 33 -9.39 7.10 -10.48
C ASP A 33 -10.01 8.38 -11.07
N ALA A 34 -9.16 9.37 -11.41
CA ALA A 34 -9.58 10.61 -12.06
C ALA A 34 -10.13 10.41 -13.49
N GLN A 35 -9.84 9.27 -14.13
CA GLN A 35 -10.33 8.92 -15.47
C GLN A 35 -11.62 8.08 -15.44
N LEU A 36 -12.11 7.70 -14.25
CA LEU A 36 -13.34 6.93 -14.14
C LEU A 36 -14.56 7.79 -14.52
N THR A 37 -15.62 7.16 -15.00
CA THR A 37 -16.90 7.80 -15.36
C THR A 37 -17.72 8.20 -14.12
N LYS A 38 -17.07 8.84 -13.14
CA LYS A 38 -17.64 9.32 -11.89
C LYS A 38 -17.18 10.75 -11.63
N PRO A 39 -17.95 11.58 -10.90
CA PRO A 39 -17.40 12.82 -10.35
C PRO A 39 -16.22 12.52 -9.43
N ALA A 40 -15.23 13.42 -9.41
CA ALA A 40 -14.10 13.29 -8.49
C ALA A 40 -14.58 13.22 -7.03
N GLY A 41 -14.04 12.29 -6.24
CA GLY A 41 -14.40 12.09 -4.84
C GLY A 41 -15.76 11.42 -4.59
N SER A 42 -16.54 11.08 -5.62
CA SER A 42 -17.91 10.58 -5.43
C SER A 42 -17.98 9.19 -4.80
N LEU A 43 -16.87 8.43 -4.77
CA LEU A 43 -16.80 7.14 -4.09
C LEU A 43 -16.28 7.25 -2.65
N GLY A 44 -15.92 8.46 -2.20
CA GLY A 44 -15.49 8.76 -0.84
C GLY A 44 -14.40 7.81 -0.34
N ARG A 45 -14.65 7.16 0.80
CA ARG A 45 -13.68 6.27 1.47
C ARG A 45 -13.21 5.09 0.60
N LEU A 46 -13.98 4.68 -0.41
CA LEU A 46 -13.56 3.61 -1.31
C LEU A 46 -12.32 4.01 -2.14
N GLU A 47 -12.22 5.29 -2.53
CA GLU A 47 -11.05 5.83 -3.24
C GLU A 47 -9.82 5.76 -2.33
N GLU A 48 -9.96 6.18 -1.07
CA GLU A 48 -8.89 6.14 -0.07
C GLU A 48 -8.38 4.70 0.16
N ILE A 49 -9.28 3.74 0.29
CA ILE A 49 -8.92 2.32 0.45
C ILE A 49 -8.20 1.79 -0.79
N ALA A 50 -8.66 2.14 -1.99
CA ALA A 50 -8.03 1.73 -3.23
C ALA A 50 -6.61 2.31 -3.35
N TYR A 51 -6.42 3.59 -3.02
CA TYR A 51 -5.11 4.25 -3.00
C TYR A 51 -4.16 3.62 -1.98
N TRP A 52 -4.66 3.38 -0.76
CA TRP A 52 -3.90 2.71 0.30
C TRP A 52 -3.47 1.30 -0.13
N LEU A 53 -4.39 0.52 -0.70
CA LEU A 53 -4.09 -0.83 -1.17
C LEU A 53 -3.04 -0.80 -2.29
N ALA A 54 -3.16 0.14 -3.23
CA ALA A 54 -2.19 0.27 -4.32
C ALA A 54 -0.79 0.60 -3.79
N ALA A 55 -0.71 1.58 -2.89
CA ALA A 55 0.55 2.03 -2.28
C ALA A 55 1.26 0.92 -1.50
N TRP A 56 0.53 0.11 -0.73
CA TRP A 56 1.12 -0.95 0.09
C TRP A 56 1.32 -2.28 -0.64
N SER A 57 0.64 -2.50 -1.77
CA SER A 57 0.85 -3.70 -2.59
C SER A 57 1.76 -3.47 -3.81
N GLY A 58 2.11 -2.22 -4.12
CA GLY A 58 2.94 -1.88 -5.29
C GLY A 58 2.28 -2.19 -6.64
N ARG A 59 0.96 -2.37 -6.67
CA ARG A 59 0.18 -2.77 -7.86
C ARG A 59 -1.16 -2.04 -7.92
N ALA A 60 -1.86 -2.16 -9.04
CA ALA A 60 -3.24 -1.69 -9.13
C ALA A 60 -4.11 -2.33 -8.04
N PRO A 61 -5.07 -1.59 -7.44
CA PRO A 61 -5.87 -2.09 -6.33
C PRO A 61 -6.77 -3.24 -6.79
N SER A 62 -6.57 -4.42 -6.19
CA SER A 62 -7.31 -5.63 -6.51
C SER A 62 -7.46 -6.54 -5.29
N VAL A 63 -8.66 -7.06 -5.07
CA VAL A 63 -8.95 -8.09 -4.06
C VAL A 63 -9.55 -9.30 -4.76
N THR A 64 -8.73 -10.32 -5.00
CA THR A 64 -9.11 -11.52 -5.79
C THR A 64 -9.40 -12.75 -4.93
N ARG A 65 -9.09 -12.68 -3.63
CA ARG A 65 -9.37 -13.71 -2.64
C ARG A 65 -9.96 -13.07 -1.38
N PRO A 66 -11.19 -12.53 -1.46
CA PRO A 66 -11.92 -12.18 -0.25
C PRO A 66 -12.20 -13.46 0.53
N LEU A 67 -11.92 -13.46 1.84
CA LEU A 67 -12.32 -14.53 2.75
C LEU A 67 -13.82 -14.45 3.01
#